data_AF-A0A7V5GSQ2-F1
#
_entry.id   AF-A0A7V5GSQ2-F1
#
_cell.length_a   1.000
_cell.length_b   1.000
_cell.length_c   1.000
_cell.angle_alpha   90.00
_cell.angle_beta   90.00
_cell.angle_gamma   90.00
#
_symmetry.space_group_name_H-M   'P 1'
#
loop_
_entity.id
_entity.type
_entity.pdbx_description
1 polymer ?
#
loop_
_entity_poly.entity_id
_entity_poly.type
_entity_poly.pdbx_seq_one_letter_code
_entity_poly.pdbx_strand_id
1 'polypeptide(L)' 'MAKTLATINGVLGLWLLVSAFLKLSATANLWNYLIVGLVVTVLGFWGAVAKES' A
#
# COMPACT_ATOMS: atom_id res chain seq x y z
N MET A 1 5.47 -11.67 12.63
CA MET A 1 5.66 -10.29 12.12
C MET A 1 5.56 -10.25 10.59
N ALA A 2 6.41 -10.94 9.83
CA ALA A 2 6.41 -10.93 8.35
C ALA A 2 5.04 -11.21 7.70
N LYS A 3 4.25 -12.16 8.23
CA LYS A 3 2.88 -12.45 7.74
C LYS A 3 1.95 -11.23 7.84
N THR A 4 2.02 -10.47 8.93
CA THR A 4 1.16 -9.30 9.17
C THR A 4 1.49 -8.17 8.19
N LEU A 5 2.77 -7.88 7.96
CA LEU A 5 3.21 -6.88 6.98
C LEU A 5 2.79 -7.26 5.55
N ALA A 6 2.94 -8.54 5.18
CA ALA A 6 2.50 -9.04 3.88
C ALA A 6 0.98 -8.93 3.70
N THR A 7 0.19 -9.27 4.72
CA THR A 7 -1.27 -9.10 4.68
C THR A 7 -1.66 -7.62 4.54
N ILE A 8 -1.01 -6.71 5.28
CA ILE A 8 -1.29 -5.27 5.18
C ILE A 8 -0.98 -4.76 3.77
N ASN A 9 0.18 -5.11 3.21
CA ASN A 9 0.53 -4.72 1.83
C ASN A 9 -0.45 -5.29 0.80
N GLY A 10 -0.89 -6.54 0.99
CA GLY A 10 -1.90 -7.16 0.12
C GLY A 10 -3.24 -6.41 0.16
N VAL A 11 -3.72 -6.03 1.36
CA VAL A 11 -4.97 -5.27 1.54
C VAL A 11 -4.85 -3.86 0.95
N LEU A 12 -3.71 -3.19 1.14
CA LEU A 12 -3.45 -1.87 0.55
C LEU A 12 -3.38 -1.92 -0.98
N GLY A 13 -2.80 -2.98 -1.54
CA GLY A 13 -2.83 -3.23 -2.98
C GLY A 13 -4.25 -3.45 -3.50
N LEU A 14 -5.07 -4.21 -2.77
CA LEU A 14 -6.48 -4.41 -3.11
C LEU A 14 -7.29 -3.10 -3.02
N TRP A 15 -7.00 -2.24 -2.04
CA TRP A 15 -7.61 -0.93 -1.93
C TRP A 15 -7.36 -0.06 -3.15
N LEU A 16 -6.15 -0.08 -3.74
CA LEU A 16 -5.85 0.66 -4.97
C LEU A 16 -6.67 0.19 -6.17
N LEU A 17 -6.99 -1.10 -6.24
CA LEU A 17 -7.87 -1.63 -7.29
C LEU A 17 -9.30 -1.11 -7.09
N VAL A 18 -9.79 -1.12 -5.86
CA VAL A 18 -11.13 -0.59 -5.53
C VAL A 18 -11.21 0.91 -5.76
N SER A 19 -10.17 1.67 -5.40
CA SER A 19 -10.15 3.13 -5.51
C SER A 19 -10.28 3.63 -6.95
N ALA A 20 -9.79 2.85 -7.92
CA ALA A 20 -9.94 3.14 -9.35
C ALA A 20 -11.42 3.22 -9.79
N PHE A 21 -12.34 2.54 -9.10
CA PHE A 21 -13.77 2.56 -9.42
C PHE A 21 -14.57 3.63 -8.68
N LEU A 22 -13.99 4.29 -7.67
CA LEU A 22 -14.70 5.26 -6.81
C LEU A 22 -14.88 6.64 -7.45
N LYS A 23 -14.52 6.84 -8.72
CA LYS A 23 -14.65 8.11 -9.48
C LYS A 23 -14.18 9.33 -8.68
N LEU A 24 -13.04 9.20 -8.01
CA LEU A 24 -12.43 10.30 -7.26
C LEU A 24 -11.97 11.42 -8.22
N SER A 25 -12.00 12.66 -7.74
CA SER A 25 -11.37 13.80 -8.44
C SER A 25 -9.90 13.47 -8.75
N ALA A 26 -9.38 13.96 -9.87
CA ALA A 26 -7.99 13.73 -10.29
C ALA A 26 -6.97 14.07 -9.18
N THR A 27 -7.21 15.17 -8.45
CA THR A 27 -6.35 15.56 -7.33
C THR A 27 -6.43 14.57 -6.16
N ALA A 28 -7.65 14.12 -5.82
CA ALA A 28 -7.87 13.16 -4.74
C ALA A 28 -7.27 11.79 -5.08
N ASN A 29 -7.33 11.39 -6.36
CA ASN A 29 -6.79 10.13 -6.81
C ASN A 29 -5.24 10.15 -6.80
N LEU A 30 -4.62 11.27 -7.18
CA LEU A 30 -3.17 11.47 -7.06
C LEU A 30 -2.71 11.30 -5.61
N TRP A 31 -3.37 11.97 -4.66
CA TRP A 31 -3.05 11.85 -3.25
C TRP A 31 -3.30 10.43 -2.71
N ASN A 32 -4.35 9.75 -3.18
CA ASN A 32 -4.63 8.36 -2.84
C ASN A 32 -3.49 7.43 -3.26
N TYR A 33 -3.05 7.53 -4.52
CA TYR A 33 -1.93 6.74 -5.04
C TYR A 33 -0.61 7.04 -4.33
N LEU A 34 -0.31 8.32 -4.08
CA LEU A 34 0.91 8.73 -3.38
C LEU A 34 0.97 8.18 -1.95
N ILE A 35 -0.09 8.35 -1.17
CA ILE A 35 -0.12 7.92 0.24
C ILE A 35 -0.06 6.40 0.33
N VAL A 36 -0.90 5.69 -0.42
CA VAL A 36 -0.96 4.23 -0.34
C VAL A 36 0.32 3.60 -0.90
N GLY A 37 0.85 4.14 -2.01
CA GLY A 37 2.12 3.70 -2.58
C GLY A 37 3.30 3.87 -1.61
N LEU A 38 3.37 5.01 -0.91
CA LEU A 38 4.40 5.26 0.10
C LEU A 38 4.30 4.27 1.26
N VAL A 39 3.10 4.03 1.79
CA VAL A 39 2.88 3.09 2.91
C VAL A 39 3.28 1.67 2.51
N VAL A 40 2.83 1.19 1.34
CA VAL A 40 3.18 -0.15 0.82
C VAL A 40 4.68 -0.29 0.63
N THR A 41 5.35 0.75 0.13
CA THR A 41 6.80 0.76 -0.08
C THR A 41 7.53 0.65 1.26
N VAL A 42 7.20 1.49 2.24
CA VAL A 42 7.85 1.48 3.57
C VAL A 42 7.63 0.14 4.28
N LEU A 43 6.40 -0.36 4.31
CA LEU A 43 6.08 -1.64 4.94
C LEU A 43 6.72 -2.84 4.21
N GLY A 44 6.84 -2.76 2.88
CA GLY A 44 7.50 -3.76 2.07
C GLY A 44 9.00 -3.84 2.34
N PHE A 45 9.70 -2.70 2.32
CA PHE A 45 11.12 -2.63 2.64
C PHE A 45 11.41 -2.98 4.10
N TRP A 46 10.59 -2.52 5.04
CA TRP A 46 10.75 -2.91 6.45
C TRP A 46 10.55 -4.42 6.62
N GLY A 47 9.54 -5.00 6.00
CA GLY A 47 9.32 -6.44 6.02
C GLY A 47 10.48 -7.24 5.40
N ALA A 48 11.13 -6.71 4.36
CA ALA A 48 12.30 -7.31 3.74
C ALA A 48 13.53 -7.26 4.66
N VAL A 49 13.86 -6.08 5.20
CA VAL A 49 15.00 -5.90 6.13
C VAL A 49 14.82 -6.73 7.40
N ALA A 50 13.62 -6.77 7.97
CA ALA A 50 13.32 -7.54 9.18
C ALA A 50 13.29 -9.06 8.96
N LYS A 51 13.32 -9.54 7.71
CA LYS A 51 13.44 -10.97 7.38
C LYS A 51 14.90 -11.42 7.28
N GLU A 52 15.82 -10.49 7.02
CA GLU A 52 17.26 -10.77 6.89
C GLU A 52 18.02 -10.70 8.23
N SER A 53 17.44 -10.09 9.26
CA SER A 53 17.95 -10.01 10.64
C SER A 53 17.40 -11.09 11.55
#